data_AF-A0A1S7D7V8-F1
#
_entry.id   AF-A0A1S7D7V8-F1
#
_cell.length_a   1.000
_cell.length_b   1.000
_cell.length_c   1.000
_cell.angle_alpha   90.00
_cell.angle_beta   90.00
_cell.angle_gamma   90.00
#
_symmetry.space_group_name_H-M   'P 1'
#
loop_
_entity.id
_entity.type
_entity.pdbx_description
1 polymer ?
#
loop_
_entity_poly.entity_id
_entity_poly.type
_entity_poly.pdbx_seq_one_letter_code
_entity_poly.pdbx_strand_id
1 'polypeptide(L)' 'LKRRTGAHVAANAETAVLLARGGSNDLHSGESITYPPATPDRIIMDREEVTVGGIAFSAHVMPGHTPGSTA' A
#
# COMPACT_ATOMS: atom_id res chain seq x y z
N LEU A 1 0.61 6.22 -11.30
CA LEU A 1 -0.47 7.00 -10.68
C LEU A 1 0.07 8.22 -9.93
N LYS A 2 0.76 8.03 -8.78
CA LYS A 2 1.35 9.09 -7.94
C LYS A 2 2.01 10.24 -8.72
N ARG A 3 2.96 9.96 -9.63
CA ARG A 3 3.62 11.01 -10.45
C ARG A 3 2.68 11.77 -11.39
N ARG A 4 1.66 11.11 -11.93
CA ARG A 4 0.75 11.69 -12.92
C ARG A 4 -0.34 12.55 -12.26
N THR A 5 -0.75 12.20 -11.05
CA THR A 5 -1.85 12.88 -10.35
C THR A 5 -1.38 13.82 -9.25
N GLY A 6 -0.16 13.67 -8.75
CA GLY A 6 0.31 14.37 -7.54
C GLY A 6 -0.36 13.89 -6.26
N ALA A 7 -1.17 12.81 -6.33
CA ALA A 7 -1.87 12.29 -5.16
C ALA A 7 -0.91 11.63 -4.17
N HIS A 8 -1.18 11.82 -2.87
CA HIS A 8 -0.53 11.07 -1.81
C HIS A 8 -1.01 9.62 -1.79
N VAL A 9 -0.11 8.71 -1.42
CA VAL A 9 -0.39 7.28 -1.24
C VAL A 9 -0.34 6.97 0.26
N ALA A 10 -1.43 6.42 0.80
CA ALA A 10 -1.49 5.87 2.15
C ALA A 10 -1.56 4.34 2.08
N ALA A 11 -0.75 3.64 2.87
CA ALA A 11 -0.73 2.17 2.92
C ALA A 11 -0.22 1.69 4.28
N ASN A 12 -0.52 0.45 4.69
CA ASN A 12 0.10 -0.12 5.89
C ASN A 12 1.60 -0.39 5.70
N ALA A 13 2.29 -0.71 6.79
CA ALA A 13 3.75 -0.87 6.80
C ALA A 13 4.23 -1.97 5.83
N GLU A 14 3.53 -3.10 5.79
CA GLU A 14 3.87 -4.27 4.98
C GLU A 14 3.70 -3.96 3.49
N THR A 15 2.57 -3.34 3.11
CA THR A 15 2.34 -2.88 1.74
C THR A 15 3.36 -1.82 1.35
N ALA A 16 3.74 -0.93 2.27
CA ALA A 16 4.71 0.12 1.98
C ALA A 16 6.08 -0.44 1.60
N VAL A 17 6.53 -1.49 2.29
CA VAL A 17 7.79 -2.17 1.96
C VAL A 17 7.73 -2.78 0.55
N LEU A 18 6.66 -3.50 0.22
CA LEU A 18 6.54 -4.14 -1.09
C LEU A 18 6.37 -3.13 -2.24
N LEU A 19 5.63 -2.03 -2.00
CA LEU A 19 5.52 -0.92 -2.95
C LEU A 19 6.87 -0.24 -3.20
N ALA A 20 7.66 0.01 -2.14
CA ALA A 20 8.98 0.62 -2.26
C ALA A 20 9.99 -0.27 -3.01
N ARG A 21 9.80 -1.60 -2.93
CA ARG A 21 10.57 -2.60 -3.69
C ARG A 21 10.08 -2.80 -5.12
N GLY A 22 8.95 -2.21 -5.51
CA GLY A 22 8.40 -2.41 -6.85
C GLY A 22 7.95 -3.86 -7.10
N GLY A 23 7.49 -4.55 -6.05
CA GLY A 23 7.08 -5.95 -6.13
C GLY A 23 8.24 -6.96 -6.14
N SER A 24 9.51 -6.51 -6.11
CA SER A 24 10.66 -7.42 -6.00
C SER A 24 10.73 -8.09 -4.63
N ASN A 25 11.36 -9.27 -4.61
CA ASN A 25 11.47 -10.14 -3.45
C ASN A 25 10.10 -10.40 -2.79
N ASP A 26 9.06 -10.59 -3.61
CA ASP A 26 7.74 -11.00 -3.13
C ASP A 26 7.79 -12.41 -2.54
N LEU A 27 6.99 -12.66 -1.50
CA LEU A 27 6.99 -13.91 -0.74
C LEU A 27 6.62 -15.15 -1.58
N HIS A 28 5.80 -14.97 -2.61
CA HIS A 28 5.34 -16.06 -3.46
C HIS A 28 5.97 -16.00 -4.85
N SER A 29 6.12 -14.78 -5.38
CA SER A 29 6.49 -14.56 -6.79
C SER A 29 7.97 -14.25 -6.98
N GLY A 30 8.72 -13.96 -5.92
CA GLY A 30 10.12 -13.50 -6.01
C GLY A 30 10.24 -12.28 -6.90
N GLU A 31 10.90 -12.43 -8.05
CA GLU A 31 11.13 -11.37 -9.05
C GLU A 31 10.23 -11.49 -10.29
N SER A 32 9.36 -12.50 -10.35
CA SER A 32 8.61 -12.82 -11.58
C SER A 32 7.51 -11.80 -11.92
N ILE A 33 7.03 -11.04 -10.94
CA ILE A 33 5.99 -10.02 -11.12
C ILE A 33 6.45 -8.73 -10.44
N THR A 34 6.88 -7.76 -11.25
CA THR A 34 7.40 -6.47 -10.76
C THR A 34 6.70 -5.28 -11.41
N TYR A 35 6.84 -4.12 -10.79
CA TYR A 35 6.27 -2.85 -11.23
C TYR A 35 7.14 -1.67 -10.79
N PRO A 36 7.00 -0.47 -11.40
CA PRO A 36 7.76 0.70 -10.98
C PRO A 36 7.55 1.00 -9.49
N PRO A 37 8.61 1.12 -8.67
CA PRO A 37 8.49 1.32 -7.24
C PRO A 37 7.83 2.66 -6.89
N ALA A 38 7.17 2.69 -5.74
CA ALA A 38 6.58 3.89 -5.16
C ALA A 38 6.67 3.86 -3.64
N THR A 39 7.13 4.95 -3.04
CA THR A 39 7.13 5.11 -1.58
C THR A 39 5.79 5.71 -1.14
N PRO A 40 5.02 5.07 -0.24
CA PRO A 40 3.86 5.71 0.38
C PRO A 40 4.24 6.97 1.15
N ASP A 41 3.33 7.93 1.20
CA ASP A 41 3.49 9.22 1.90
C ASP A 41 2.99 9.15 3.34
N ARG A 42 2.13 8.17 3.66
CA ARG A 42 1.58 7.93 4.99
C ARG A 42 1.50 6.42 5.25
N ILE A 43 1.94 6.02 6.44
CA ILE A 43 1.65 4.69 6.97
C ILE A 43 0.32 4.77 7.73
N ILE A 44 -0.58 3.81 7.48
CA ILE A 44 -1.87 3.70 8.17
C ILE A 44 -1.96 2.39 8.95
N MET A 45 -2.62 2.44 10.10
CA MET A 45 -2.84 1.31 10.99
C MET A 45 -4.17 0.59 10.70
N ASP A 46 -4.33 -0.62 11.24
CA ASP A 46 -5.61 -1.32 11.21
C ASP A 46 -6.71 -0.49 11.90
N ARG A 47 -7.86 -0.41 11.24
CA ARG A 47 -9.03 0.42 11.57
C ARG A 47 -8.80 1.93 11.58
N GLU A 48 -7.66 2.41 11.08
CA GLU A 48 -7.43 3.84 10.94
C GLU A 48 -8.33 4.45 9.86
N GLU A 49 -8.83 5.67 10.11
CA GLU A 49 -9.59 6.43 9.13
C GLU A 49 -8.70 7.43 8.38
N VAL A 50 -8.88 7.47 7.06
CA VAL A 50 -8.37 8.51 6.18
C VAL A 50 -9.56 9.29 5.64
N THR A 51 -9.64 10.59 5.94
CA THR A 51 -10.74 11.44 5.46
C THR A 51 -10.30 12.31 4.29
N VAL A 52 -11.06 12.30 3.19
CA VAL A 52 -10.86 13.17 2.03
C VAL A 52 -12.19 13.79 1.63
N GLY A 53 -12.28 15.12 1.62
CA GLY A 53 -13.50 15.83 1.23
C GLY A 53 -14.73 15.48 2.07
N GLY A 54 -14.55 15.14 3.35
CA GLY A 54 -15.62 14.73 4.25
C GLY A 54 -16.04 13.25 4.16
N ILE A 55 -15.45 12.47 3.25
CA ILE A 55 -15.66 11.01 3.15
C ILE A 55 -14.57 10.33 3.97
N ALA A 56 -14.95 9.47 4.91
CA ALA A 56 -14.04 8.66 5.70
C ALA A 56 -13.85 7.28 5.06
N PHE A 57 -12.59 6.88 4.88
CA PHE A 57 -12.18 5.54 4.44
C PHE A 57 -11.53 4.83 5.63
N SER A 58 -12.09 3.72 6.06
CA SER A 58 -11.54 2.89 7.14
C SER A 58 -10.67 1.79 6.55
N ALA A 59 -9.44 1.64 7.04
CA ALA A 59 -8.55 0.58 6.61
C ALA A 59 -8.80 -0.70 7.43
N HIS A 60 -9.14 -1.80 6.78
CA HIS A 60 -9.26 -3.12 7.42
C HIS A 60 -8.08 -4.00 7.01
N VAL A 61 -7.08 -4.14 7.87
CA VAL A 61 -5.91 -4.97 7.57
C VAL A 61 -6.31 -6.44 7.67
N MET A 62 -6.18 -7.15 6.55
CA MET A 62 -6.61 -8.53 6.34
C MET A 62 -5.47 -9.35 5.71
N PRO A 63 -4.43 -9.68 6.49
CA PRO A 63 -3.24 -10.35 5.97
C PRO A 63 -3.60 -11.73 5.42
N GLY A 64 -2.94 -12.14 4.34
CA GLY A 64 -3.14 -13.44 3.71
C GLY A 64 -2.47 -13.51 2.35
N HIS A 65 -3.16 -13.02 1.31
CA HIS A 65 -2.60 -12.98 -0.05
C HIS A 65 -1.27 -12.21 -0.11
N THR A 66 -1.22 -11.07 0.56
CA THR A 66 0.02 -10.40 0.97
C THR A 66 -0.04 -10.09 2.47
N PRO A 67 1.10 -9.93 3.17
CA PRO A 67 1.09 -9.53 4.58
C PRO A 67 0.40 -8.19 4.83
N GLY A 68 0.41 -7.29 3.84
CA GLY A 68 -0.22 -5.97 3.90
C GLY A 68 -1.60 -5.86 3.27
N SER A 69 -2.24 -6.97 2.89
CA SER A 69 -3.58 -6.95 2.28
C SER A 69 -4.57 -6.16 3.15
N THR A 70 -5.32 -5.24 2.54
CA THR A 70 -6.21 -4.29 3.22
C THR A 70 -7.50 -4.11 2.42
N ALA A 71 -8.67 -4.08 3.10
CA ALA A 71 -10.00 -3.79 2.53
C ALA A 71 -10.51 -2.44 3.01
#